data_AF-A0A6V7NPG1-F1
#
_entry.id   AF-A0A6V7NPG1-F1
#
_cell.length_a   1.000
_cell.length_b   1.000
_cell.length_c   1.000
_cell.angle_alpha   90.00
_cell.angle_beta   90.00
_cell.angle_gamma   90.00
#
_symmetry.space_group_name_H-M   'P 1'
#
loop_
_entity.id
_entity.type
_entity.pdbx_description
1 polymer ?
#
loop_
_entity_poly.entity_id
_entity_poly.type
_entity_poly.pdbx_seq_one_letter_code
_entity_poly.pdbx_strand_id
1 'polypeptide(L)'
;MRVASKQAYICRDCGYIYNDKTPFEKLPDNYFCPVCGAPKRRFRPYQPAVAKNANETDVRKARKAQLKRDEAIGRALPVAVVLGVAGLAGLYFYLNNVY
;
A
#
# COMPACT_ATOMS: atom_id res chain seq x y z
N MET A 1 -4.30 -16.24 -24.77
CA MET A 1 -4.47 -15.17 -23.77
C MET A 1 -4.86 -15.81 -22.44
N ARG A 2 -4.15 -15.52 -21.33
CA ARG A 2 -4.62 -15.95 -19.99
C ARG A 2 -5.85 -15.10 -19.67
N VAL A 3 -7.01 -15.74 -19.47
CA VAL A 3 -8.22 -15.04 -19.03
C VAL A 3 -7.95 -14.55 -17.61
N ALA A 4 -7.81 -13.24 -17.43
CA ALA A 4 -7.62 -12.63 -16.12
C ALA A 4 -8.84 -12.92 -15.22
N SER A 5 -8.62 -13.20 -13.94
CA SER A 5 -9.72 -13.19 -12.96
C SER A 5 -10.33 -11.78 -12.85
N LYS A 6 -11.57 -11.70 -12.38
CA LYS A 6 -12.34 -10.44 -12.31
C LYS A 6 -11.70 -9.37 -11.41
N GLN A 7 -10.83 -9.77 -10.47
CA GLN A 7 -10.20 -8.89 -9.49
C GLN A 7 -8.70 -9.20 -9.36
N ALA A 8 -7.85 -8.20 -9.60
CA ALA A 8 -6.42 -8.30 -9.38
C ALA A 8 -6.06 -8.02 -7.91
N TYR A 9 -4.93 -8.55 -7.45
CA TYR A 9 -4.44 -8.37 -6.09
C TYR A 9 -2.97 -7.94 -6.09
N ILE A 10 -2.60 -6.99 -5.23
CA ILE A 10 -1.24 -6.48 -5.09
C ILE A 10 -0.59 -6.95 -3.79
N CYS A 11 0.64 -7.46 -3.89
CA CYS A 11 1.48 -7.73 -2.73
C CYS A 11 2.02 -6.43 -2.14
N ARG A 12 1.69 -6.13 -0.86
CA ARG A 12 2.12 -4.90 -0.19
C ARG A 12 3.63 -4.83 0.10
N ASP A 13 4.34 -5.95 0.09
CA ASP A 13 5.78 -6.00 0.39
C ASP A 13 6.68 -5.73 -0.83
N CYS A 14 6.26 -6.17 -2.02
CA CYS A 14 7.10 -6.12 -3.21
C CYS A 14 6.43 -5.50 -4.45
N GLY A 15 5.13 -5.22 -4.40
CA GLY A 15 4.38 -4.63 -5.51
C GLY A 15 3.99 -5.60 -6.63
N TYR A 16 4.19 -6.91 -6.46
CA TYR A 16 3.72 -7.92 -7.42
C TYR A 16 2.21 -7.89 -7.57
N ILE A 17 1.71 -7.96 -8.81
CA ILE A 17 0.28 -8.05 -9.11
C ILE A 17 -0.06 -9.48 -9.52
N TYR A 18 -0.95 -10.08 -8.75
CA TYR A 18 -1.65 -11.31 -9.08
C TYR A 18 -2.83 -11.00 -10.01
N ASN A 19 -2.83 -11.60 -11.19
CA ASN A 19 -3.90 -11.48 -12.18
C ASN A 19 -4.01 -12.76 -13.03
N ASP A 20 -4.05 -13.91 -12.36
CA ASP A 20 -4.16 -15.21 -13.02
C ASP A 20 -5.62 -15.65 -13.20
N LYS A 21 -5.83 -16.78 -13.87
CA LYS A 21 -7.16 -17.37 -14.13
C LYS A 21 -7.87 -17.77 -12.84
N THR A 22 -7.13 -18.33 -11.88
CA THR A 22 -7.67 -18.77 -10.60
C THR A 22 -8.01 -17.53 -9.77
N PRO A 23 -9.24 -17.36 -9.30
CA PRO A 23 -9.58 -16.28 -8.37
C PRO A 23 -8.68 -16.32 -7.14
N PHE A 24 -8.25 -15.16 -6.65
CA PHE A 24 -7.31 -15.06 -5.54
C PHE A 24 -7.86 -15.69 -4.24
N GLU A 25 -9.17 -15.60 -4.05
CA GLU A 25 -9.88 -16.15 -2.89
C GLU A 25 -9.75 -17.68 -2.83
N LYS A 26 -9.71 -18.34 -4.00
CA LYS A 26 -9.59 -19.79 -4.14
C LYS A 26 -8.15 -20.31 -4.02
N LEU A 27 -7.15 -19.42 -3.89
CA LEU A 27 -5.78 -19.86 -3.62
C LEU A 27 -5.70 -20.53 -2.24
N PRO A 28 -4.83 -21.53 -2.07
CA PRO A 28 -4.59 -22.12 -0.75
C PRO A 28 -4.00 -21.08 0.21
N ASP A 29 -4.17 -21.29 1.52
CA ASP A 29 -3.65 -20.37 2.54
C ASP A 29 -2.11 -20.34 2.59
N ASN A 30 -1.49 -21.45 2.19
CA ASN A 30 -0.04 -21.57 2.00
C ASN A 30 0.47 -20.92 0.70
N TYR A 31 -0.34 -20.07 0.06
CA TYR A 31 0.14 -19.27 -1.06
C TYR A 31 1.10 -18.19 -0.60
N PHE A 32 2.28 -18.16 -1.22
CA PHE A 32 3.30 -17.15 -1.02
C PHE A 32 3.53 -16.35 -2.30
N CYS A 33 3.85 -15.06 -2.14
CA CYS A 33 4.21 -14.21 -3.24
C CYS A 33 5.45 -14.78 -3.96
N PRO A 34 5.38 -15.08 -5.27
CA PRO A 34 6.47 -15.74 -5.99
C PRO A 34 7.74 -14.87 -6.10
N VAL A 35 7.63 -13.58 -5.79
CA VAL A 35 8.70 -12.61 -5.93
C VAL A 35 9.44 -12.36 -4.61
N CYS A 36 8.75 -12.46 -3.47
CA CYS A 36 9.31 -12.03 -2.18
C CYS A 36 8.98 -12.95 -1.00
N GLY A 37 8.21 -14.01 -1.20
CA GLY A 37 7.86 -14.94 -0.12
C GLY A 37 6.86 -14.39 0.89
N ALA A 38 6.23 -13.23 0.64
CA ALA A 38 5.20 -12.71 1.53
C ALA A 38 3.95 -13.63 1.54
N PRO A 39 3.32 -13.89 2.70
CA PRO A 39 2.14 -14.75 2.78
C PRO A 39 0.90 -14.11 2.13
N LYS A 40 -0.08 -14.93 1.72
CA LYS A 40 -1.35 -14.52 1.09
C LYS A 40 -2.03 -13.33 1.80
N ARG A 41 -2.00 -13.30 3.15
CA ARG A 41 -2.58 -12.21 3.97
C ARG A 41 -2.00 -10.81 3.71
N ARG A 42 -0.83 -10.68 3.08
CA ARG A 42 -0.20 -9.39 2.75
C ARG A 42 -0.68 -8.82 1.41
N PHE A 43 -1.48 -9.57 0.66
CA PHE A 43 -2.09 -9.07 -0.56
C PHE A 43 -3.31 -8.20 -0.27
N ARG A 44 -3.57 -7.21 -1.12
CA ARG A 44 -4.75 -6.35 -1.07
C ARG A 44 -5.37 -6.23 -2.46
N PRO A 45 -6.68 -5.94 -2.57
CA PRO A 45 -7.32 -5.70 -3.85
C PRO A 45 -6.59 -4.59 -4.62
N TYR A 46 -6.34 -4.84 -5.90
CA TYR A 46 -5.73 -3.89 -6.83
C TYR A 46 -6.79 -3.43 -7.82
N GLN A 47 -7.23 -2.18 -7.68
CA GLN A 47 -8.27 -1.58 -8.51
C GLN A 47 -7.78 -1.09 -9.89
N PRO A 48 -6.54 -0.58 -10.06
CA PRO A 48 -6.12 -0.09 -11.36
C PRO A 48 -6.06 -1.19 -12.42
N ALA A 49 -6.17 -0.80 -13.69
CA ALA A 49 -6.00 -1.72 -14.80
C ALA A 49 -4.60 -2.38 -14.78
N VAL A 50 -4.56 -3.70 -15.03
CA VAL A 50 -3.31 -4.46 -15.04
C VAL A 50 -2.72 -4.43 -16.45
N ALA A 51 -1.63 -3.69 -16.62
CA ALA A 51 -0.85 -3.70 -17.86
C ALA A 51 -0.15 -5.06 -18.08
N LYS A 52 0.15 -5.41 -19.33
CA LYS A 52 0.85 -6.67 -19.66
C LYS A 52 2.21 -6.79 -18.97
N ASN A 53 2.89 -5.66 -18.81
CA ASN A 53 4.18 -5.54 -18.15
C ASN A 53 4.09 -5.21 -16.65
N ALA A 54 2.92 -5.36 -16.01
CA ALA A 54 2.71 -4.93 -14.64
C ALA A 54 3.66 -5.57 -13.60
N ASN A 55 4.29 -6.70 -13.95
CA ASN A 55 5.26 -7.43 -13.13
C ASN A 55 6.71 -7.34 -13.63
N GLU A 56 6.99 -6.54 -14.67
CA GLU A 56 8.38 -6.21 -15.06
C GLU A 56 9.14 -5.57 -13.89
N THR A 57 10.45 -5.79 -13.85
CA THR A 57 11.28 -5.52 -12.66
C THR A 57 11.33 -4.03 -12.32
N ASP A 58 11.50 -3.17 -13.32
CA ASP A 58 11.49 -1.72 -13.23
C ASP A 58 10.12 -1.19 -12.80
N VAL A 59 9.04 -1.63 -13.45
CA VAL A 59 7.65 -1.26 -13.11
C VAL A 59 7.33 -1.62 -11.65
N ARG A 60 7.70 -2.84 -11.25
CA ARG A 60 7.49 -3.33 -9.88
C ARG A 60 8.33 -2.59 -8.85
N LYS A 61 9.59 -2.27 -9.16
CA LYS A 61 10.46 -1.46 -8.28
C LYS A 61 9.91 -0.05 -8.09
N ALA A 62 9.45 0.59 -9.16
CA ALA A 62 8.81 1.90 -9.10
C ALA A 62 7.56 1.87 -8.21
N ARG A 63 6.70 0.87 -8.42
CA ARG A 63 5.51 0.66 -7.57
C ARG A 63 5.86 0.39 -6.11
N LYS A 64 6.88 -0.43 -5.84
CA LYS A 64 7.37 -0.67 -4.47
C LYS A 64 7.84 0.61 -3.81
N ALA A 65 8.53 1.49 -4.55
CA ALA A 65 8.96 2.79 -4.04
C ALA A 65 7.76 3.68 -3.69
N GLN A 66 6.74 3.72 -4.55
CA GLN A 66 5.48 4.44 -4.28
C GLN A 66 4.78 3.89 -3.04
N LEU A 67 4.58 2.57 -2.94
CA LEU A 67 3.96 1.93 -1.75
C LEU A 67 4.68 2.28 -0.44
N LYS A 68 6.01 2.33 -0.45
CA LYS A 68 6.81 2.72 0.71
C LYS A 68 6.61 4.20 1.07
N ARG A 69 6.53 5.08 0.08
CA ARG A 69 6.24 6.50 0.34
C ARG A 69 4.84 6.67 0.93
N ASP A 70 3.83 5.98 0.38
CA ASP A 70 2.46 6.07 0.87
C ASP A 70 2.33 5.53 2.30
N GLU A 71 3.04 4.45 2.63
CA GLU A 71 3.10 3.93 4.01
C GLU A 71 3.81 4.91 4.96
N ALA A 72 4.91 5.53 4.52
CA ALA A 72 5.61 6.55 5.30
C ALA A 72 4.72 7.77 5.55
N ILE A 73 4.00 8.25 4.53
CA ILE A 73 3.03 9.34 4.64
C ILE A 73 1.90 8.93 5.59
N GLY A 74 1.33 7.74 5.43
CA GLY A 74 0.24 7.25 6.30
C GLY A 74 0.64 7.13 7.78
N ARG A 75 1.91 6.82 8.06
CA ARG A 75 2.46 6.82 9.43
C ARG A 75 2.76 8.22 9.96
N ALA A 76 3.26 9.11 9.12
CA ALA A 76 3.69 10.46 9.53
C ALA A 76 2.52 11.45 9.65
N LEU A 77 1.50 11.34 8.79
CA LEU A 77 0.36 12.25 8.74
C LEU A 77 -0.38 12.40 10.10
N PRO A 78 -0.79 11.31 10.79
CA PRO A 78 -1.46 11.46 12.09
C PRO A 78 -0.57 12.11 13.15
N VAL A 79 0.74 11.81 13.14
CA VAL A 79 1.69 12.44 14.07
C VAL A 79 1.82 13.94 13.80
N ALA A 80 1.95 14.32 12.52
CA ALA A 80 2.01 15.72 12.12
C ALA A 80 0.73 16.49 12.51
N VAL A 81 -0.44 15.87 12.37
CA VAL A 81 -1.73 16.45 12.80
C VAL A 81 -1.73 16.68 14.32
N VAL A 82 -1.32 15.69 15.12
CA VAL A 82 -1.26 15.83 16.59
C VAL A 82 -0.30 16.94 17.02
N LEU A 83 0.90 16.97 16.45
CA LEU A 83 1.88 18.02 16.76
C LEU A 83 1.38 19.41 16.35
N GLY A 84 0.71 19.52 15.20
CA GLY A 84 0.08 20.76 14.75
C GLY A 84 -0.99 21.25 15.73
N VAL A 85 -1.90 20.36 16.17
CA VAL A 85 -2.95 20.70 17.14
C VAL A 85 -2.36 21.12 18.49
N ALA A 86 -1.36 20.37 19.00
CA ALA A 86 -0.69 20.71 20.25
C ALA A 86 0.03 22.08 20.18
N GLY A 87 0.70 22.37 19.06
CA GLY A 87 1.34 23.66 18.83
C GLY A 87 0.34 24.82 18.81
N LEU A 88 -0.79 24.65 18.11
CA LEU A 88 -1.87 25.66 18.09
C LEU A 88 -2.49 25.87 19.48
N ALA A 89 -2.71 24.79 20.25
CA ALA A 89 -3.23 24.88 21.61
C ALA A 89 -2.25 25.60 22.56
N GLY A 90 -0.95 25.30 22.44
CA GLY A 90 0.09 26.00 23.20
C GLY A 90 0.16 27.49 22.86
N LEU A 91 0.07 27.84 21.57
CA LEU A 91 0.03 29.23 21.12
C LEU A 91 -1.21 29.97 21.66
N TYR A 92 -2.38 29.32 21.62
CA TYR A 92 -3.61 29.88 22.18
C TYR A 92 -3.48 30.17 23.68
N PHE A 93 -2.97 29.21 24.46
CA PHE A 93 -2.77 29.40 25.89
C PHE A 93 -1.77 30.52 26.22
N TYR A 94 -0.68 30.61 25.45
CA TYR A 94 0.30 31.69 25.60
C TYR A 94 -0.33 33.07 25.38
N LEU A 95 -1.05 33.24 24.27
CA LEU A 95 -1.68 34.51 23.95
C LEU A 95 -2.75 34.90 24.98
N ASN A 96 -3.51 33.94 25.52
CA ASN A 96 -4.52 34.18 26.53
C ASN A 96 -3.97 34.39 27.95
N ASN A 97 -2.68 34.14 28.18
CA ASN A 97 -2.01 34.39 29.47
C ASN A 97 -1.24 35.72 29.44
N VAL A 98 -0.67 36.07 28.30
CA VAL A 98 0.11 37.32 28.12
C VAL A 98 -0.77 38.55 27.94
N TYR A 99 -1.94 38.41 27.31
CA TYR A 99 -2.92 39.49 27.10
C TYR A 99 -4.20 39.22 27.90
#